data_AF-S9QL49-F1
#
_entry.id   AF-S9QL49-F1
#
_cell.length_a   1.000
_cell.length_b   1.000
_cell.length_c   1.000
_cell.angle_alpha   90.00
_cell.angle_beta   90.00
_cell.angle_gamma   90.00
#
_symmetry.space_group_name_H-M   'P 1'
#
loop_
_entity.id
_entity.type
_entity.pdbx_description
1 polymer ?
#
loop_
_entity_poly.entity_id
_entity_poly.type
_entity_poly.pdbx_seq_one_letter_code
_entity_poly.pdbx_strand_id
1 'polypeptide(L)'
;MLEDSIIQQLTPKEESGTAGTAPIQGILGGDELKNLRNHFKEEELCDLARVLGEKLPDSKWFVNGLLDQFFTPAAHPTPEEYKQAAIQRESQLITLFLVFSHGQGIFLGIHFYWGLMMGLSPEDLSRHVMLVGMYGGIQLLNAALTTLERTLNLLKRLAWSNNPIPGEVVREIEGGLGPPLNK
;
A
#
# COMPACT_ATOMS: atom_id res chain seq x y z
N MET A 1 -24.94 -4.18 57.43
CA MET A 1 -23.77 -5.07 57.23
C MET A 1 -24.01 -6.00 56.05
N LEU A 2 -24.15 -5.45 54.83
CA LEU A 2 -24.39 -6.20 53.58
C LEU A 2 -23.92 -5.35 52.37
N GLU A 3 -22.68 -4.86 52.36
CA GLU A 3 -22.16 -4.11 51.19
C GLU A 3 -20.78 -4.58 50.69
N ASP A 4 -20.04 -5.41 51.43
CA ASP A 4 -18.68 -5.79 51.04
C ASP A 4 -18.58 -7.03 50.12
N SER A 5 -19.69 -7.61 49.69
CA SER A 5 -19.69 -8.91 48.99
C SER A 5 -19.78 -8.83 47.45
N ILE A 6 -19.88 -7.63 46.84
CA ILE A 6 -20.13 -7.50 45.39
C ILE A 6 -18.89 -7.01 44.62
N ILE A 7 -17.87 -6.45 45.29
CA ILE A 7 -16.66 -5.91 44.65
C ILE A 7 -15.49 -6.91 44.67
N GLN A 8 -15.74 -8.17 44.32
CA GLN A 8 -14.65 -9.16 44.16
C GLN A 8 -14.75 -10.04 42.90
N GLN A 9 -15.63 -9.72 41.94
CA GLN A 9 -15.78 -10.50 40.70
C GLN A 9 -15.52 -9.75 39.39
N LEU A 10 -14.81 -8.62 39.42
CA LEU A 10 -14.44 -7.88 38.20
C LEU A 10 -12.94 -7.59 38.11
N THR A 11 -12.09 -8.58 38.43
CA THR A 11 -10.72 -8.60 37.92
C THR A 11 -10.72 -9.44 36.64
N PRO A 12 -10.47 -8.87 35.46
CA PRO A 12 -10.20 -9.66 34.27
C PRO A 12 -9.00 -10.55 34.57
N LYS A 13 -9.17 -11.86 34.41
CA LYS A 13 -8.02 -12.76 34.27
C LYS A 13 -7.20 -12.24 33.09
N GLU A 14 -5.92 -11.98 33.32
CA GLU A 14 -4.95 -11.80 32.25
C GLU A 14 -4.97 -13.08 31.40
N GLU A 15 -5.76 -13.05 30.33
CA GLU A 15 -5.66 -14.04 29.27
C GLU A 15 -4.27 -13.89 28.67
N SER A 16 -3.52 -14.98 28.76
CA SER A 16 -2.21 -15.16 28.16
C SER A 16 -2.26 -14.65 26.72
N GLY A 17 -1.60 -13.52 26.48
CA GLY A 17 -1.53 -12.89 25.17
C GLY A 17 -1.08 -13.92 24.14
N THR A 18 -1.98 -14.24 23.23
CA THR A 18 -1.60 -14.64 21.87
C THR A 18 -0.55 -13.63 21.40
N ALA A 19 0.56 -14.09 20.84
CA ALA A 19 1.58 -13.21 20.28
C ALA A 19 0.89 -12.22 19.34
N GLY A 20 0.65 -11.01 19.83
CA GLY A 20 -0.24 -10.05 19.20
C GLY A 20 0.38 -9.65 17.88
N THR A 21 -0.30 -9.97 16.78
CA THR A 21 -0.01 -9.37 15.48
C THR A 21 0.02 -7.87 15.68
N ALA A 22 1.16 -7.23 15.39
CA ALA A 22 1.29 -5.79 15.52
C ALA A 22 0.13 -5.12 14.75
N PRO A 23 -0.46 -4.03 15.29
CA PRO A 23 -1.45 -3.27 14.53
C PRO A 23 -0.84 -2.90 13.17
N ILE A 24 -1.65 -2.93 12.10
CA ILE A 24 -1.17 -2.79 10.70
C ILE A 24 -0.26 -1.57 10.53
N GLN A 25 -0.56 -0.47 11.24
CA GLN A 25 0.24 0.76 11.20
C GLN A 25 1.67 0.59 11.73
N GLY A 26 1.91 -0.40 12.58
CA GLY A 26 3.21 -0.72 13.19
C GLY A 26 4.00 -1.82 12.48
N ILE A 27 3.48 -2.38 11.37
CA ILE A 27 4.20 -3.43 10.63
C ILE A 27 5.47 -2.85 9.99
N LEU A 28 5.36 -1.70 9.31
CA LEU A 28 6.48 -1.02 8.67
C LEU A 28 6.81 0.27 9.43
N GLY A 29 7.92 0.26 10.16
CA GLY A 29 8.39 1.37 10.97
C GLY A 29 8.95 2.54 10.14
N GLY A 30 9.12 3.69 10.81
CA GLY A 30 9.59 4.92 10.16
C GLY A 30 10.97 4.78 9.52
N ASP A 31 11.92 4.13 10.20
CA ASP A 31 13.27 3.91 9.68
C ASP A 31 13.30 2.95 8.49
N GLU A 32 12.48 1.90 8.53
CA GLU A 32 12.33 0.92 7.45
C GLU A 32 11.74 1.58 6.19
N LEU A 33 10.69 2.39 6.37
CA LEU A 33 10.07 3.16 5.29
C LEU A 33 11.02 4.22 4.72
N LYS A 34 11.78 4.90 5.58
CA LYS A 34 12.81 5.85 5.15
C LYS A 34 13.88 5.16 4.32
N ASN A 35 14.33 3.97 4.73
CA ASN A 35 15.31 3.20 3.99
C ASN A 35 14.80 2.81 2.60
N LEU A 36 13.55 2.33 2.51
CA LEU A 36 12.91 1.99 1.23
C LEU A 36 12.83 3.22 0.30
N ARG A 37 12.37 4.36 0.82
CA ARG A 37 12.26 5.62 0.05
C ARG A 37 13.60 6.13 -0.45
N ASN A 38 14.68 5.98 0.32
CA ASN A 38 16.01 6.42 -0.10
C ASN A 38 16.58 5.62 -1.28
N HIS A 39 16.14 4.38 -1.47
CA HIS A 39 16.54 3.51 -2.57
C HIS A 39 15.55 3.53 -3.74
N PHE A 40 14.35 4.09 -3.52
CA PHE A 40 13.35 4.22 -4.54
C PHE A 40 13.73 5.29 -5.57
N LYS A 41 13.67 4.91 -6.85
CA LYS A 41 13.81 5.82 -7.99
C LYS A 41 12.49 5.88 -8.71
N GLU A 42 11.92 7.08 -8.78
CA GLU A 42 10.62 7.29 -9.40
C GLU A 42 10.60 6.97 -10.89
N GLU A 43 11.74 7.10 -11.57
CA GLU A 43 11.91 6.72 -12.97
C GLU A 43 11.56 5.25 -13.21
N GLU A 44 11.82 4.36 -12.25
CA GLU A 44 11.51 2.93 -12.38
C GLU A 44 10.00 2.66 -12.42
N LEU A 45 9.21 3.51 -11.75
CA LEU A 45 7.75 3.46 -11.78
C LEU A 45 7.21 3.99 -13.12
N CYS A 46 7.79 5.07 -13.65
CA CYS A 46 7.49 5.56 -14.98
C CYS A 46 7.84 4.53 -16.06
N ASP A 47 8.96 3.82 -15.92
CA ASP A 47 9.39 2.76 -16.83
C ASP A 47 8.42 1.57 -16.80
N LEU A 48 7.97 1.15 -15.61
CA LEU A 48 6.97 0.08 -15.49
C LEU A 48 5.64 0.47 -16.16
N ALA A 49 5.18 1.70 -15.94
CA ALA A 49 3.96 2.22 -16.56
C ALA A 49 4.10 2.35 -18.09
N ARG A 50 5.28 2.71 -18.59
CA ARG A 50 5.57 2.81 -20.03
C ARG A 50 5.58 1.44 -20.72
N VAL A 51 6.14 0.41 -20.08
CA VAL A 51 6.11 -0.97 -20.58
C VAL A 51 4.67 -1.47 -20.75
N LEU A 52 3.75 -1.06 -19.88
CA LEU A 52 2.32 -1.37 -20.06
C LEU A 52 1.74 -0.68 -21.30
N GLY A 53 2.15 0.56 -21.59
CA GLY A 53 1.75 1.29 -22.78
C GLY A 53 2.28 0.71 -24.09
N GLU A 54 3.50 0.16 -24.08
CA GLU A 54 4.09 -0.50 -25.26
C GLU A 54 3.32 -1.75 -25.70
N LYS A 55 2.67 -2.43 -24.75
CA LYS A 55 1.81 -3.59 -25.03
C LYS A 55 0.47 -3.20 -25.66
N LEU A 56 0.13 -1.92 -25.70
CA LEU A 56 -1.14 -1.38 -26.22
C LEU A 56 -0.87 -0.29 -27.28
N PRO A 57 -0.34 -0.64 -28.47
CA PRO A 57 0.13 0.34 -29.46
C PRO A 57 -0.95 1.33 -29.89
N ASP A 58 -2.21 0.90 -30.02
CA ASP A 58 -3.34 1.75 -30.39
C ASP A 58 -3.71 2.78 -29.31
N SER A 59 -3.30 2.52 -28.06
CA SER A 59 -3.52 3.41 -26.91
C SER A 59 -2.27 4.18 -26.51
N LYS A 60 -1.18 4.10 -27.29
CA LYS A 60 0.10 4.74 -26.94
C LYS A 60 -0.03 6.23 -26.67
N TRP A 61 -0.81 6.96 -27.49
CA TRP A 61 -1.04 8.39 -27.30
C TRP A 61 -1.77 8.69 -25.97
N PHE A 62 -2.71 7.83 -25.59
CA PHE A 62 -3.48 7.97 -24.35
C PHE A 62 -2.59 7.66 -23.14
N VAL A 63 -1.83 6.57 -23.20
CA VAL A 63 -0.88 6.20 -22.14
C VAL A 63 0.20 7.27 -21.97
N ASN A 64 0.75 7.80 -23.07
CA ASN A 64 1.68 8.93 -23.00
C ASN A 64 1.04 10.16 -22.36
N GLY A 65 -0.21 10.49 -22.71
CA GLY A 65 -0.93 11.59 -22.06
C GLY A 65 -1.10 11.39 -20.54
N LEU A 66 -1.36 10.17 -20.10
CA LEU A 66 -1.41 9.84 -18.66
C LEU A 66 -0.04 9.97 -18.00
N LEU A 67 1.03 9.49 -18.64
CA LEU A 67 2.41 9.62 -18.14
C LEU A 67 2.83 11.09 -18.03
N ASP A 68 2.53 11.88 -19.05
CA ASP A 68 2.83 13.32 -19.08
C ASP A 68 2.06 14.08 -18.01
N GLN A 69 0.78 13.76 -17.81
CA GLN A 69 -0.06 14.46 -16.85
C GLN A 69 0.21 14.06 -15.39
N PHE A 70 0.47 12.78 -15.12
CA PHE A 70 0.45 12.25 -13.76
C PHE A 70 1.82 11.80 -13.25
N PHE A 71 2.82 11.64 -14.11
CA PHE A 71 4.11 11.04 -13.76
C PHE A 71 5.32 11.89 -14.22
N THR A 72 5.07 13.10 -14.75
CA THR A 72 6.13 14.00 -15.21
C THR A 72 6.26 15.20 -14.26
N PRO A 73 7.34 15.30 -13.46
CA PRO A 73 7.53 16.42 -12.54
C PRO A 73 7.51 17.79 -13.23
N ALA A 74 8.02 17.88 -14.46
CA ALA A 74 8.05 19.11 -15.25
C ALA A 74 6.66 19.62 -15.68
N ALA A 75 5.61 18.79 -15.57
CA ALA A 75 4.24 19.20 -15.82
C ALA A 75 3.65 20.04 -14.67
N HIS A 76 4.36 20.15 -13.54
CA HIS A 76 3.89 20.84 -12.34
C HIS A 76 4.69 22.13 -12.08
N PRO A 77 4.03 23.20 -11.61
CA PRO A 77 4.69 24.48 -11.30
C PRO A 77 5.83 24.40 -10.29
N THR A 78 5.71 23.51 -9.29
CA THR A 78 6.72 23.34 -8.23
C THR A 78 6.94 21.87 -7.86
N PRO A 79 8.11 21.50 -7.31
CA PRO A 79 8.36 20.15 -6.80
C PRO A 79 7.39 19.71 -5.69
N GLU A 80 6.95 20.64 -4.84
CA GLU A 80 5.99 20.33 -3.77
C GLU A 80 4.61 20.04 -4.36
N GLU A 81 4.16 20.81 -5.35
CA GLU A 81 2.90 20.52 -6.06
C GLU A 81 2.94 19.17 -6.77
N TYR A 82 4.08 18.80 -7.36
CA TYR A 82 4.25 17.46 -7.93
C TYR A 82 4.09 16.38 -6.86
N LYS A 83 4.76 16.53 -5.72
CA LYS A 83 4.67 15.57 -4.62
C LYS A 83 3.23 15.40 -4.11
N GLN A 84 2.50 16.49 -3.93
CA GLN A 84 1.09 16.43 -3.53
C GLN A 84 0.23 15.74 -4.59
N ALA A 85 0.46 16.04 -5.88
CA ALA A 85 -0.22 15.39 -6.98
C ALA A 85 0.08 13.88 -7.03
N ALA A 86 1.33 13.45 -6.81
CA ALA A 86 1.72 12.05 -6.76
C ALA A 86 1.05 11.29 -5.59
N ILE A 87 0.99 11.90 -4.39
CA ILE A 87 0.27 11.34 -3.24
C ILE A 87 -1.23 11.20 -3.55
N GLN A 88 -1.82 12.22 -4.17
CA GLN A 88 -3.23 12.20 -4.55
C GLN A 88 -3.53 11.14 -5.60
N ARG A 89 -2.66 11.02 -6.62
CA ARG A 89 -2.72 10.00 -7.67
C ARG A 89 -2.75 8.59 -7.07
N GLU A 90 -1.79 8.27 -6.19
CA GLU A 90 -1.76 6.94 -5.57
C GLU A 90 -2.98 6.70 -4.67
N SER A 91 -3.44 7.69 -3.91
CA SER A 91 -4.67 7.58 -3.13
C SER A 91 -5.90 7.25 -4.00
N GLN A 92 -6.01 7.87 -5.18
CA GLN A 92 -7.09 7.62 -6.13
C GLN A 92 -6.98 6.22 -6.75
N LEU A 93 -5.78 5.81 -7.17
CA LEU A 93 -5.55 4.49 -7.75
C LEU A 93 -5.77 3.37 -6.73
N ILE A 94 -5.35 3.56 -5.48
CA ILE A 94 -5.66 2.63 -4.37
C ILE A 94 -7.18 2.50 -4.21
N THR A 95 -7.92 3.61 -4.18
CA THR A 95 -9.40 3.58 -4.10
C THR A 95 -9.99 2.77 -5.24
N LEU A 96 -9.54 3.07 -6.47
CA LEU A 96 -10.01 2.41 -7.68
C LEU A 96 -9.79 0.91 -7.59
N PHE A 97 -8.56 0.48 -7.30
CA PHE A 97 -8.23 -0.94 -7.21
C PHE A 97 -8.90 -1.63 -6.03
N LEU A 98 -9.04 -0.99 -4.86
CA LEU A 98 -9.81 -1.55 -3.75
C LEU A 98 -11.22 -1.97 -4.18
N VAL A 99 -11.90 -1.12 -4.97
CA VAL A 99 -13.25 -1.40 -5.45
C VAL A 99 -13.23 -2.43 -6.58
N PHE A 100 -12.42 -2.20 -7.62
CA PHE A 100 -12.41 -3.05 -8.82
C PHE A 100 -11.89 -4.46 -8.58
N SER A 101 -10.96 -4.64 -7.65
CA SER A 101 -10.37 -5.94 -7.32
C SER A 101 -10.95 -6.57 -6.05
N HIS A 102 -12.01 -5.98 -5.49
CA HIS A 102 -12.63 -6.41 -4.23
C HIS A 102 -11.61 -6.55 -3.08
N GLY A 103 -10.67 -5.60 -3.00
CA GLY A 103 -9.64 -5.57 -1.97
C GLY A 103 -8.47 -6.54 -2.16
N GLN A 104 -8.35 -7.18 -3.32
CA GLN A 104 -7.32 -8.21 -3.56
C GLN A 104 -6.41 -7.91 -4.75
N GLY A 105 -5.30 -8.63 -4.83
CA GLY A 105 -4.54 -8.76 -6.07
C GLY A 105 -3.35 -7.80 -6.21
N ILE A 106 -2.61 -8.08 -7.29
CA ILE A 106 -1.27 -7.56 -7.53
C ILE A 106 -1.27 -6.04 -7.67
N PHE A 107 -2.19 -5.48 -8.47
CA PHE A 107 -2.25 -4.04 -8.71
C PHE A 107 -2.50 -3.23 -7.43
N LEU A 108 -3.36 -3.73 -6.54
CA LEU A 108 -3.59 -3.08 -5.26
C LEU A 108 -2.32 -3.08 -4.39
N GLY A 109 -1.60 -4.20 -4.34
CA GLY A 109 -0.30 -4.29 -3.65
C GLY A 109 0.75 -3.34 -4.23
N ILE A 110 0.85 -3.25 -5.56
CA ILE A 110 1.75 -2.31 -6.25
C ILE A 110 1.42 -0.86 -5.86
N HIS A 111 0.14 -0.48 -5.87
CA HIS A 111 -0.24 0.89 -5.52
C HIS A 111 -0.12 1.20 -4.02
N PHE A 112 -0.25 0.21 -3.13
CA PHE A 112 0.17 0.39 -1.74
C PHE A 112 1.67 0.67 -1.64
N TYR A 113 2.51 -0.08 -2.35
CA TYR A 113 3.95 0.17 -2.38
C TYR A 113 4.28 1.55 -2.94
N TRP A 114 3.75 1.91 -4.10
CA TRP A 114 3.97 3.22 -4.71
C TRP A 114 3.46 4.37 -3.86
N GLY A 115 2.26 4.24 -3.27
CA GLY A 115 1.73 5.19 -2.32
C GLY A 115 2.67 5.44 -1.14
N LEU A 116 3.23 4.38 -0.56
CA LEU A 116 4.24 4.49 0.50
C LEU A 116 5.49 5.23 0.02
N MET A 117 5.98 4.95 -1.18
CA MET A 117 7.17 5.62 -1.72
C MET A 117 6.91 7.11 -2.00
N MET A 118 5.71 7.46 -2.48
CA MET A 118 5.32 8.83 -2.81
C MET A 118 4.98 9.71 -1.60
N GLY A 119 4.77 9.12 -0.43
CA GLY A 119 4.64 9.89 0.81
C GLY A 119 3.58 9.41 1.78
N LEU A 120 2.68 8.50 1.37
CA LEU A 120 1.68 7.92 2.28
C LEU A 120 2.36 7.13 3.39
N SER A 121 1.78 7.15 4.59
CA SER A 121 2.18 6.29 5.69
C SER A 121 1.32 5.00 5.72
N PRO A 122 1.78 3.94 6.42
CA PRO A 122 0.94 2.77 6.71
C PRO A 122 -0.37 3.14 7.42
N GLU A 123 -0.36 4.21 8.21
CA GLU A 123 -1.55 4.75 8.86
C GLU A 123 -2.53 5.34 7.84
N ASP A 124 -2.05 6.16 6.89
CA ASP A 124 -2.88 6.73 5.83
C ASP A 124 -3.55 5.62 5.00
N LEU A 125 -2.77 4.60 4.62
CA LEU A 125 -3.30 3.44 3.89
C LEU A 125 -4.36 2.68 4.69
N SER A 126 -4.13 2.47 5.98
CA SER A 126 -5.09 1.79 6.85
C SER A 126 -6.39 2.57 6.97
N ARG A 127 -6.33 3.89 7.16
CA ARG A 127 -7.52 4.76 7.20
C ARG A 127 -8.25 4.75 5.87
N HIS A 128 -7.52 4.74 4.76
CA HIS A 128 -8.08 4.68 3.41
C HIS A 128 -8.84 3.37 3.19
N VAL A 129 -8.22 2.23 3.52
CA VAL A 129 -8.84 0.90 3.46
C VAL A 129 -10.07 0.81 4.35
N MET A 130 -10.00 1.33 5.58
CA MET A 130 -11.14 1.37 6.49
C MET A 130 -12.30 2.18 5.91
N LEU A 131 -12.03 3.36 5.36
CA LEU A 131 -13.04 4.22 4.77
C LEU A 131 -13.72 3.54 3.58
N VAL A 132 -12.95 3.01 2.64
CA VAL A 132 -13.51 2.31 1.46
C VAL A 132 -14.26 1.04 1.90
N GLY A 133 -13.69 0.27 2.83
CA GLY A 133 -14.30 -0.94 3.37
C GLY A 133 -15.61 -0.69 4.12
N MET A 134 -15.73 0.44 4.81
CA MET A 134 -16.98 0.83 5.49
C MET A 134 -18.15 0.98 4.51
N TYR A 135 -17.88 1.47 3.29
CA TYR A 135 -18.89 1.61 2.24
C TYR A 135 -18.95 0.41 1.27
N GLY A 136 -17.88 -0.38 1.17
CA GLY A 136 -17.77 -1.55 0.29
C GLY A 136 -18.14 -2.89 0.94
N GLY A 137 -18.33 -2.92 2.27
CA GLY A 137 -18.68 -4.12 3.04
C GLY A 137 -17.48 -4.81 3.70
N ILE A 138 -17.79 -5.63 4.71
CA ILE A 138 -16.79 -6.26 5.58
C ILE A 138 -15.85 -7.22 4.83
N GLN A 139 -16.34 -7.87 3.77
CA GLN A 139 -15.52 -8.77 2.95
C GLN A 139 -14.43 -8.00 2.21
N LEU A 140 -14.77 -6.85 1.62
CA LEU A 140 -13.82 -5.97 0.95
C LEU A 140 -12.79 -5.44 1.96
N LEU A 141 -13.26 -5.01 3.13
CA LEU A 141 -12.38 -4.54 4.21
C LEU A 141 -11.36 -5.61 4.60
N ASN A 142 -11.80 -6.82 4.93
CA ASN A 142 -10.92 -7.91 5.35
C ASN A 142 -9.92 -8.30 4.26
N ALA A 143 -10.36 -8.38 3.00
CA ALA A 143 -9.51 -8.67 1.86
C ALA A 143 -8.43 -7.59 1.67
N ALA A 144 -8.84 -6.31 1.72
CA ALA A 144 -7.94 -5.17 1.58
C ALA A 144 -6.90 -5.11 2.71
N LEU A 145 -7.32 -5.33 3.96
CA LEU A 145 -6.40 -5.39 5.10
C LEU A 145 -5.41 -6.54 4.97
N THR A 146 -5.84 -7.71 4.49
CA THR A 146 -4.95 -8.85 4.22
C THR A 146 -3.92 -8.50 3.13
N THR A 147 -4.34 -7.85 2.05
CA THR A 147 -3.44 -7.40 0.97
C THR A 147 -2.45 -6.35 1.48
N LEU A 148 -2.91 -5.39 2.27
CA LEU A 148 -2.07 -4.37 2.89
C LEU A 148 -1.04 -4.99 3.84
N GLU A 149 -1.48 -5.85 4.76
CA GLU A 149 -0.62 -6.56 5.70
C GLU A 149 0.48 -7.36 4.99
N ARG A 150 0.13 -8.12 3.95
CA ARG A 150 1.10 -8.88 3.15
C ARG A 150 2.10 -7.97 2.46
N THR A 151 1.63 -6.85 1.90
CA THR A 151 2.49 -5.86 1.25
C THR A 151 3.47 -5.25 2.26
N LEU A 152 2.97 -4.81 3.43
CA LEU A 152 3.81 -4.22 4.48
C LEU A 152 4.83 -5.21 5.04
N ASN A 153 4.45 -6.47 5.26
CA ASN A 153 5.38 -7.51 5.72
C ASN A 153 6.45 -7.82 4.68
N LEU A 154 6.10 -7.86 3.39
CA LEU A 154 7.08 -8.01 2.32
C LEU A 154 8.07 -6.85 2.32
N LEU A 155 7.57 -5.61 2.31
CA LEU A 155 8.38 -4.40 2.32
C LEU A 155 9.26 -4.32 3.57
N LYS A 156 8.75 -4.74 4.73
CA LYS A 156 9.53 -4.86 5.96
C LYS A 156 10.74 -5.74 5.70
N ARG A 157 10.57 -6.98 5.22
CA ARG A 157 11.70 -7.88 4.93
C ARG A 157 12.71 -7.27 3.96
N LEU A 158 12.23 -6.61 2.91
CA LEU A 158 13.07 -5.99 1.88
C LEU A 158 13.82 -4.75 2.39
N ALA A 159 13.27 -4.02 3.37
CA ALA A 159 13.96 -2.89 3.99
C ALA A 159 15.25 -3.30 4.71
N TRP A 160 15.39 -4.58 5.11
CA TRP A 160 16.58 -5.12 5.77
C TRP A 160 17.56 -5.82 4.81
N SER A 161 17.16 -6.08 3.56
CA SER A 161 18.08 -6.52 2.50
C SER A 161 18.79 -5.31 1.90
N ASN A 162 20.12 -5.26 1.95
CA ASN A 162 20.93 -4.12 1.50
C ASN A 162 20.66 -3.71 0.05
N ASN A 163 19.76 -2.74 -0.16
CA ASN A 163 19.36 -2.13 -1.44
C ASN A 163 18.19 -2.85 -2.17
N PRO A 164 16.94 -2.73 -1.70
CA PRO A 164 15.80 -3.29 -2.40
C PRO A 164 15.56 -2.54 -3.71
N ILE A 165 15.75 -3.22 -4.84
CA ILE A 165 15.51 -2.64 -6.17
C ILE A 165 13.99 -2.60 -6.41
N PRO A 166 13.38 -1.47 -6.78
CA PRO A 166 11.93 -1.37 -6.99
C PRO A 166 11.35 -2.43 -7.94
N GLY A 167 12.06 -2.77 -9.02
CA GLY A 167 11.67 -3.86 -9.91
C GLY A 167 11.61 -5.24 -9.22
N GLU A 168 12.44 -5.51 -8.22
CA GLU A 168 12.38 -6.74 -7.41
C GLU A 168 11.20 -6.71 -6.46
N VAL A 169 10.92 -5.55 -5.84
CA VAL A 169 9.74 -5.36 -4.97
C VAL A 169 8.46 -5.69 -5.74
N VAL A 170 8.32 -5.19 -6.98
CA VAL A 170 7.15 -5.48 -7.82
C VAL A 170 7.05 -6.96 -8.16
N ARG A 171 8.16 -7.62 -8.52
CA ARG A 171 8.16 -9.08 -8.79
C ARG A 171 7.81 -9.92 -7.56
N GLU A 172 8.28 -9.51 -6.38
CA GLU A 172 7.95 -10.16 -5.12
C GLU A 172 6.48 -9.94 -4.74
N ILE A 173 5.92 -8.77 -5.04
CA ILE A 173 4.47 -8.52 -4.94
C ILE A 173 3.73 -9.44 -5.91
N GLU A 174 4.16 -9.55 -7.15
CA GLU A 174 3.55 -10.45 -8.15
C GLU A 174 3.57 -11.91 -7.68
N GLY A 175 4.73 -12.44 -7.28
CA GLY A 175 4.88 -13.82 -6.81
C GLY A 175 4.27 -14.10 -5.44
N GLY A 176 4.16 -13.06 -4.61
CA GLY A 176 3.69 -13.13 -3.24
C GLY A 176 2.20 -12.84 -3.06
N LEU A 177 1.51 -12.21 -4.01
CA LEU A 177 0.10 -11.78 -3.90
C LEU A 177 -0.84 -12.32 -5.01
N GLY A 178 -0.34 -13.01 -6.04
CA GLY A 178 -1.20 -13.65 -7.04
C GLY A 178 -0.51 -14.74 -7.87
N PRO A 179 -1.25 -15.54 -8.66
CA PRO A 179 -0.66 -16.30 -9.75
C PRO A 179 -0.08 -15.34 -10.80
N PRO A 180 0.99 -15.72 -11.52
CA PRO A 180 1.68 -14.83 -12.46
C PRO A 180 0.72 -14.27 -13.51
N LEU A 181 0.87 -12.99 -13.85
CA LEU A 181 0.21 -12.42 -15.03
C LEU A 181 0.62 -13.27 -16.23
N ASN A 182 -0.34 -13.94 -16.86
CA ASN A 182 -0.09 -14.81 -18.00
C ASN A 182 0.70 -14.03 -19.06
N LYS A 183 1.87 -14.59 -19.43
CA LYS A 183 2.77 -14.08 -20.47
C LYS A 183 2.12 -14.10 -21.83
#